data_AF-A0A1H9XYG0-F1
#
_entry.id   AF-A0A1H9XYG0-F1
#
_cell.length_a   1.000
_cell.length_b   1.000
_cell.length_c   1.000
_cell.angle_alpha   90.00
_cell.angle_beta   90.00
_cell.angle_gamma   90.00
#
_symmetry.space_group_name_H-M   'P 1'
#
loop_
_entity.id
_entity.type
_entity.pdbx_description
1 polymer ?
#
loop_
_entity_poly.entity_id
_entity_poly.type
_entity_poly.pdbx_seq_one_letter_code
_entity_poly.pdbx_strand_id
1 'polypeptide(L)'
;MSTNVPTFPGDVAGQSRAERMRQPAALDVTKAAAEQHGVCVRPFTMEVEDHESYEVRYVAVPCGSTIESVCKPCAKKAKALRTAQCREGWHMEVEPDFTPEPPTKDQTELLEYRADLMKVFKEEGNSAEADELREEIHSVDEELRQLGVRGRLPSPDDPGKRPMKRSTKRRQDAPDLPRRRVEKRTVGREFAGAFRPSMFVTLTLDTYGKVRDDGTPVDPDSYDYRRAARDAVHFASLVDRWWQN
;
A
#
# COMPACT_ATOMS: atom_id res chain seq x y z
N MET A 1 8.04 13.47 -22.09
CA MET A 1 9.40 14.03 -22.06
C MET A 1 10.38 12.90 -22.33
N SER A 2 10.81 12.74 -23.58
CA SER A 2 11.82 11.74 -23.95
C SER A 2 13.16 12.16 -23.36
N THR A 3 13.62 11.44 -22.35
CA THR A 3 15.02 11.51 -21.91
C THR A 3 15.87 10.90 -23.01
N ASN A 4 16.49 11.75 -23.81
CA ASN A 4 17.52 11.38 -24.77
C ASN A 4 18.71 10.85 -23.94
N VAL A 5 18.79 9.54 -23.74
CA VAL A 5 19.98 8.91 -23.17
C VAL A 5 21.00 8.93 -24.30
N PRO A 6 22.11 9.68 -24.18
CA PRO A 6 23.19 9.56 -25.16
C PRO A 6 23.72 8.14 -25.06
N THR A 7 23.35 7.29 -26.01
CA THR A 7 23.95 5.98 -26.22
C THR A 7 25.39 6.25 -26.60
N PHE A 8 26.31 6.13 -25.63
CA PHE A 8 27.74 6.13 -25.94
C PHE A 8 28.02 4.95 -26.89
N PRO A 9 28.50 5.22 -28.12
CA PRO A 9 29.05 4.16 -28.95
C PRO A 9 30.45 3.90 -28.42
N GLY A 10 30.69 2.73 -27.82
CA GLY A 10 31.95 2.49 -27.14
C GLY A 10 32.46 1.10 -27.39
N ASP A 11 33.13 0.93 -28.53
CA ASP A 11 34.00 -0.21 -28.76
C ASP A 11 35.02 -0.28 -27.61
N VAL A 12 34.74 -1.09 -26.59
CA VAL A 12 35.49 -1.18 -25.33
C VAL A 12 36.90 -1.75 -25.53
N ALA A 13 37.18 -2.27 -26.72
CA ALA A 13 38.44 -2.91 -27.10
C ALA A 13 39.66 -1.95 -27.04
N GLY A 14 39.46 -0.63 -27.14
CA GLY A 14 40.53 0.37 -27.11
C GLY A 14 40.72 1.11 -25.78
N GLN A 15 39.88 0.85 -24.76
CA GLN A 15 39.87 1.64 -23.54
C GLN A 15 40.98 1.24 -22.56
N SER A 16 41.64 2.25 -21.99
CA SER A 16 42.54 2.09 -20.86
C SER A 16 41.78 1.55 -19.63
N ARG A 17 42.50 0.96 -18.67
CA ARG A 17 41.90 0.51 -17.40
C ARG A 17 41.20 1.64 -16.64
N ALA A 18 41.77 2.84 -16.65
CA ALA A 18 41.21 4.01 -15.98
C ALA A 18 39.88 4.43 -16.60
N GLU A 19 39.76 4.40 -17.94
CA GLU A 19 38.52 4.69 -18.65
C GLU A 19 37.43 3.64 -18.37
N ARG A 20 37.79 2.35 -18.34
CA ARG A 20 36.86 1.28 -17.98
C ARG A 20 36.35 1.39 -16.54
N MET A 21 37.21 1.79 -15.60
CA MET A 21 36.82 1.98 -14.19
C MET A 21 35.92 3.20 -13.95
N ARG A 22 35.82 4.13 -14.91
CA ARG A 22 34.86 5.25 -14.85
C ARG A 22 33.45 4.84 -15.32
N GLN A 23 33.33 3.74 -16.05
CA GLN A 23 32.03 3.22 -16.47
C GLN A 23 31.31 2.60 -15.28
N PRO A 24 29.96 2.69 -15.21
CA PRO A 24 29.21 2.15 -14.08
C PRO A 24 29.34 0.62 -14.00
N ALA A 25 29.48 0.10 -12.79
CA ALA A 25 29.45 -1.34 -12.59
C ALA A 25 28.05 -1.89 -12.91
N ALA A 26 27.98 -3.10 -13.47
CA ALA A 26 26.70 -3.73 -13.84
C ALA A 26 25.71 -3.82 -12.66
N LEU A 27 26.22 -4.03 -11.45
CA LEU A 27 25.44 -4.08 -10.23
C LEU A 27 24.82 -2.72 -9.88
N ASP A 28 25.53 -1.61 -10.10
CA ASP A 28 25.02 -0.27 -9.84
C ASP A 28 23.93 0.11 -10.85
N VAL A 29 24.10 -0.30 -12.12
CA VAL A 29 23.06 -0.15 -13.15
C VAL A 29 21.81 -0.95 -12.78
N THR A 30 21.98 -2.18 -12.28
CA THR A 30 20.86 -3.03 -11.86
C THR A 30 20.12 -2.44 -10.66
N LYS A 31 20.86 -1.90 -9.67
CA LYS A 31 20.26 -1.19 -8.54
C LYS A 31 19.49 0.04 -8.98
N ALA A 32 20.06 0.87 -9.86
CA ALA A 32 19.40 2.06 -10.39
C ALA A 32 18.11 1.70 -11.14
N ALA A 33 18.13 0.66 -11.97
CA ALA A 33 16.95 0.16 -12.66
C ALA A 33 15.89 -0.37 -11.67
N ALA A 34 16.31 -1.14 -10.66
CA ALA A 34 15.40 -1.63 -9.62
C ALA A 34 14.74 -0.48 -8.86
N GLU A 35 15.49 0.57 -8.50
CA GLU A 35 14.93 1.77 -7.88
C GLU A 35 13.93 2.50 -8.76
N GLN A 36 14.23 2.66 -10.05
CA GLN A 36 13.34 3.32 -11.02
C GLN A 36 11.98 2.62 -11.10
N HIS A 37 11.97 1.29 -11.02
CA HIS A 37 10.73 0.48 -11.05
C HIS A 37 10.14 0.19 -9.66
N GLY A 38 10.74 0.70 -8.58
CA GLY A 38 10.27 0.44 -7.22
C GLY A 38 10.45 -1.01 -6.76
N VAL A 39 11.39 -1.75 -7.35
CA VAL A 39 11.77 -3.13 -6.99
C VAL A 39 12.88 -3.11 -5.95
N CYS A 40 12.88 -4.08 -5.03
CA CYS A 40 13.89 -4.16 -3.98
C CYS A 40 15.31 -4.31 -4.55
N VAL A 41 16.25 -3.46 -4.11
CA VAL A 41 17.67 -3.51 -4.52
C VAL A 41 18.49 -4.58 -3.80
N ARG A 42 17.92 -5.20 -2.75
CA ARG A 42 18.57 -6.22 -1.92
C ARG A 42 17.59 -7.36 -1.62
N PRO A 43 17.11 -8.09 -2.64
CA PRO A 43 16.26 -9.25 -2.38
C PRO A 43 17.05 -10.35 -1.66
N PHE A 44 16.37 -11.12 -0.83
CA PHE A 44 16.89 -12.39 -0.32
C PHE A 44 16.07 -13.53 -0.90
N THR A 45 16.70 -14.68 -1.08
CA THR A 45 16.08 -15.85 -1.67
C THR A 45 15.40 -16.66 -0.57
N MET A 46 14.11 -16.96 -0.74
CA MET A 46 13.40 -17.92 0.09
C MET A 46 13.14 -19.20 -0.70
N GLU A 47 13.22 -20.32 -0.01
CA GLU A 47 12.79 -21.61 -0.52
C GLU A 47 11.28 -21.76 -0.28
N VAL A 48 10.55 -22.10 -1.35
CA VAL A 48 9.11 -22.34 -1.31
C VAL A 48 8.86 -23.74 -1.84
N GLU A 49 8.29 -24.59 -0.99
CA GLU A 49 7.90 -25.95 -1.32
C GLU A 49 6.40 -26.02 -1.60
N ASP A 50 6.03 -26.65 -2.71
CA ASP A 50 4.65 -27.00 -3.00
C ASP A 50 4.27 -28.28 -2.25
N HIS A 51 3.31 -28.20 -1.33
CA HIS A 51 2.90 -29.35 -0.50
C HIS A 51 2.16 -30.47 -1.25
N GLU A 52 1.69 -30.24 -2.47
CA GLU A 52 1.06 -31.29 -3.28
C GLU A 52 2.08 -32.02 -4.17
N SER A 53 3.01 -31.28 -4.77
CA SER A 53 3.99 -31.82 -5.72
C SER A 53 5.39 -32.07 -5.12
N TYR A 54 5.65 -31.54 -3.92
CA TYR A 54 6.98 -31.46 -3.29
C TYR A 54 8.04 -30.75 -4.16
N GLU A 55 7.60 -29.94 -5.12
CA GLU A 55 8.51 -29.15 -5.95
C GLU A 55 9.06 -27.96 -5.14
N VAL A 56 10.38 -27.85 -5.12
CA VAL A 56 11.09 -26.75 -4.45
C VAL A 56 11.41 -25.65 -5.45
N ARG A 57 10.99 -24.42 -5.15
CA ARG A 57 11.28 -23.23 -5.96
C ARG A 57 11.93 -22.14 -5.11
N TYR A 58 12.89 -21.44 -5.69
CA TYR A 58 13.56 -20.31 -5.07
C TYR A 58 12.89 -19.00 -5.51
N VAL A 59 12.30 -18.28 -4.55
CA VAL A 59 11.59 -17.02 -4.81
C VAL A 59 12.35 -15.86 -4.18
N ALA A 60 12.56 -14.80 -4.95
CA ALA A 60 13.15 -13.57 -4.46
C ALA A 60 12.12 -12.78 -3.63
N VAL A 61 12.48 -12.43 -2.41
CA VAL A 61 11.62 -11.74 -1.44
C VAL A 61 12.26 -10.39 -1.09
N PRO A 62 11.48 -9.30 -1.01
CA PRO A 62 12.01 -7.98 -0.70
C PRO A 62 12.58 -7.92 0.71
N CYS A 63 13.70 -7.21 0.91
CA CYS A 63 14.34 -7.09 2.23
C CYS A 63 13.49 -6.44 3.33
N GLY A 64 12.45 -5.69 2.99
CA GLY A 64 11.58 -5.03 3.98
C GLY A 64 12.24 -3.89 4.77
N SER A 65 13.44 -3.43 4.40
CA SER A 65 14.12 -2.35 5.12
C SER A 65 13.29 -1.06 5.12
N THR A 66 13.19 -0.44 6.30
CA THR A 66 12.52 0.85 6.52
C THR A 66 13.47 2.05 6.37
N ILE A 67 14.76 1.81 6.13
CA ILE A 67 15.79 2.85 6.03
C ILE A 67 16.03 3.16 4.55
N GLU A 68 15.79 4.41 4.13
CA GLU A 68 15.88 4.81 2.71
C GLU A 68 17.29 4.65 2.13
N SER A 69 18.35 4.91 2.92
CA SER A 69 19.74 4.71 2.49
C SER A 69 20.13 3.24 2.29
N VAL A 70 19.40 2.29 2.87
CA VAL A 70 19.64 0.85 2.71
C VAL A 70 18.85 0.29 1.53
N CYS A 71 17.58 0.66 1.40
CA CYS A 71 16.72 0.24 0.30
C CYS A 71 15.55 1.22 0.13
N LYS A 72 15.74 2.21 -0.75
CA LYS A 72 14.76 3.24 -1.05
C LYS A 72 13.38 2.70 -1.47
N PRO A 73 13.26 1.67 -2.33
CA PRO A 73 11.97 1.12 -2.72
C PRO A 73 11.19 0.49 -1.55
N CYS A 74 11.85 -0.32 -0.72
CA CYS A 74 11.22 -0.93 0.45
C CYS A 74 10.81 0.12 1.50
N ALA A 75 11.67 1.11 1.76
CA ALA A 75 11.39 2.18 2.71
C ALA A 75 10.17 3.02 2.26
N LYS A 76 10.10 3.38 0.96
CA LYS A 76 8.94 4.09 0.41
C LYS A 76 7.65 3.27 0.49
N LYS A 77 7.71 1.96 0.18
CA LYS A 77 6.56 1.05 0.33
C LYS A 77 6.09 0.98 1.77
N ALA A 78 7.01 0.85 2.73
CA ALA A 78 6.69 0.83 4.15
C ALA A 78 6.04 2.14 4.63
N LYS A 79 6.59 3.30 4.20
CA LYS A 79 5.99 4.62 4.48
C LYS A 79 4.58 4.76 3.90
N ALA A 80 4.36 4.29 2.66
CA ALA A 80 3.05 4.34 2.02
C ALA A 80 2.02 3.47 2.77
N LEU A 81 2.39 2.23 3.12
CA LEU A 81 1.55 1.35 3.94
C LEU A 81 1.21 1.99 5.28
N ARG A 82 2.20 2.59 5.94
CA ARG A 82 2.02 3.27 7.21
C ARG A 82 1.06 4.46 7.10
N THR A 83 1.17 5.24 6.03
CA THR A 83 0.26 6.36 5.73
C THR A 83 -1.18 5.86 5.53
N ALA A 84 -1.37 4.76 4.81
CA ALA A 84 -2.68 4.14 4.62
C ALA A 84 -3.29 3.66 5.95
N GLN A 85 -2.52 2.93 6.77
CA GLN A 85 -2.95 2.47 8.09
C GLN A 85 -3.34 3.64 9.02
N CYS A 86 -2.58 4.75 8.99
CA CYS A 86 -2.97 5.96 9.71
C CYS A 86 -4.29 6.52 9.21
N ARG A 87 -4.45 6.66 7.89
CA ARG A 87 -5.69 7.18 7.27
C ARG A 87 -6.91 6.31 7.59
N GLU A 88 -6.72 5.00 7.66
CA GLU A 88 -7.76 4.04 8.06
C GLU A 88 -8.05 4.04 9.56
N GLY A 89 -7.32 4.83 10.36
CA GLY A 89 -7.59 4.99 11.78
C GLY A 89 -7.06 3.85 12.65
N TRP A 90 -6.05 3.09 12.22
CA TRP A 90 -5.47 2.01 13.03
C TRP A 90 -4.87 2.52 14.37
N HIS A 91 -4.57 3.82 14.42
CA HIS A 91 -4.07 4.52 15.60
C HIS A 91 -5.19 5.13 16.46
N MET A 92 -6.46 5.03 16.06
CA MET A 92 -7.57 5.68 16.75
C MET A 92 -7.84 5.03 18.10
N GLU A 93 -8.17 5.89 19.07
CA GLU A 93 -8.54 5.46 20.41
C GLU A 93 -10.04 5.19 20.56
N VAL A 94 -10.85 5.71 19.66
CA VAL A 94 -12.30 5.59 19.70
C VAL A 94 -12.73 4.76 18.50
N GLU A 95 -13.70 3.86 18.72
CA GLU A 95 -14.29 3.09 17.65
C GLU A 95 -14.95 4.05 16.64
N PRO A 96 -14.61 3.98 15.35
CA PRO A 96 -15.25 4.81 14.34
C PRO A 96 -16.74 4.50 14.25
N ASP A 97 -17.56 5.54 14.18
CA ASP A 97 -19.00 5.38 13.98
C ASP A 97 -19.29 5.00 12.52
N PHE A 98 -19.77 3.78 12.32
CA PHE A 98 -20.18 3.27 11.02
C PHE A 98 -21.69 3.39 10.77
N THR A 99 -22.42 4.09 11.63
CA THR A 99 -23.86 4.33 11.47
C THR A 99 -24.10 5.10 10.17
N PRO A 100 -24.83 4.54 9.19
CA PRO A 100 -25.13 5.25 7.95
C PRO A 100 -26.02 6.45 8.21
N GLU A 101 -25.70 7.58 7.57
CA GLU A 101 -26.63 8.71 7.50
C GLU A 101 -27.91 8.29 6.75
N PRO A 102 -29.08 8.84 7.14
CA PRO A 102 -30.31 8.60 6.41
C PRO A 102 -30.20 9.15 4.97
N PRO A 103 -30.84 8.51 3.98
CA PRO A 103 -30.80 8.97 2.61
C PRO A 103 -31.44 10.35 2.48
N THR A 104 -30.82 11.20 1.66
CA THR A 104 -31.36 12.53 1.33
C THR A 104 -32.47 12.42 0.28
N LYS A 105 -33.29 13.47 0.14
CA LYS A 105 -34.36 13.51 -0.86
C LYS A 105 -33.84 13.35 -2.28
N ASP A 106 -32.79 14.09 -2.61
CA ASP A 106 -32.14 14.05 -3.93
C ASP A 106 -31.66 12.63 -4.28
N GLN A 107 -31.06 11.92 -3.31
CA GLN A 107 -30.65 10.52 -3.50
C GLN A 107 -31.83 9.59 -3.74
N THR A 108 -32.95 9.78 -3.04
CA THR A 108 -34.15 8.96 -3.23
C THR A 108 -34.83 9.24 -4.57
N GLU A 109 -34.98 10.51 -4.94
CA GLU A 109 -35.61 10.92 -6.20
C GLU A 109 -34.79 10.44 -7.41
N LEU A 110 -33.46 10.57 -7.34
CA LEU A 110 -32.57 10.10 -8.40
C LEU A 110 -32.56 8.56 -8.52
N LEU A 111 -32.70 7.85 -7.40
CA LEU A 111 -32.83 6.39 -7.40
C LEU A 111 -34.18 5.92 -7.96
N GLU A 112 -35.27 6.65 -7.67
CA GLU A 112 -36.59 6.40 -8.26
C GLU A 112 -36.54 6.62 -9.78
N TYR A 113 -35.96 7.72 -10.23
CA TYR A 113 -35.75 8.00 -11.65
C TYR A 113 -34.97 6.88 -12.34
N ARG A 114 -33.87 6.44 -11.73
CA ARG A 114 -33.07 5.32 -12.21
C ARG A 114 -33.90 4.02 -12.32
N ALA A 115 -34.78 3.77 -11.36
CA ALA A 115 -35.61 2.57 -11.35
C ALA A 115 -36.63 2.58 -12.50
N ASP A 116 -37.20 3.74 -12.81
CA ASP A 116 -38.09 3.93 -13.96
C ASP A 116 -37.33 3.72 -15.28
N LEU A 117 -36.14 4.31 -15.46
CA LEU A 117 -35.29 4.06 -16.63
C LEU A 117 -34.96 2.57 -16.81
N MET A 118 -34.60 1.89 -15.72
CA MET A 118 -34.28 0.46 -15.77
C MET A 118 -35.51 -0.41 -16.11
N LYS A 119 -36.71 0.05 -15.76
CA LYS A 119 -37.96 -0.63 -16.13
C LYS A 119 -38.19 -0.51 -17.64
N VAL A 120 -38.13 0.70 -18.19
CA VAL A 120 -38.27 0.95 -19.64
C VAL A 120 -37.20 0.19 -20.41
N PHE A 121 -35.93 0.26 -19.99
CA PHE A 121 -34.83 -0.48 -20.61
C PHE A 121 -35.09 -1.99 -20.73
N LYS A 122 -35.74 -2.61 -19.73
CA LYS A 122 -36.10 -4.04 -19.77
C LYS A 122 -37.28 -4.33 -20.70
N GLU A 123 -38.18 -3.38 -20.91
CA GLU A 123 -39.36 -3.51 -21.78
C GLU A 123 -38.96 -3.37 -23.26
N GLU A 124 -38.09 -2.41 -23.60
CA GLU A 124 -37.59 -2.14 -24.95
C GLU A 124 -36.70 -3.29 -25.51
N GLY A 125 -35.95 -3.97 -24.64
CA GLY A 125 -35.09 -5.07 -25.05
C GLY A 125 -33.83 -4.61 -25.78
N ASN A 126 -33.67 -4.98 -27.06
CA ASN A 126 -32.43 -4.79 -27.84
C ASN A 126 -32.67 -3.84 -29.04
N SER A 127 -33.34 -2.72 -28.78
CA SER A 127 -33.63 -1.66 -29.76
C SER A 127 -32.59 -0.53 -29.69
N ALA A 128 -32.63 0.43 -30.62
CA ALA A 128 -31.73 1.60 -30.58
C ALA A 128 -32.02 2.49 -29.35
N GLU A 129 -33.29 2.58 -28.96
CA GLU A 129 -33.76 3.28 -27.75
C GLU A 129 -33.20 2.63 -26.47
N ALA A 130 -32.90 1.31 -26.49
CA ALA A 130 -32.26 0.65 -25.37
C ALA A 130 -30.81 1.11 -25.14
N ASP A 131 -30.10 1.52 -26.20
CA ASP A 131 -28.75 2.06 -26.07
C ASP A 131 -28.77 3.47 -25.44
N GLU A 132 -29.74 4.31 -25.82
CA GLU A 132 -29.94 5.64 -25.21
C GLU A 132 -30.28 5.52 -23.71
N LEU A 133 -31.21 4.62 -23.36
CA LEU A 133 -31.57 4.34 -21.97
C LEU A 133 -30.39 3.78 -21.17
N ARG A 134 -29.53 2.96 -21.79
CA ARG A 134 -28.31 2.45 -21.14
C ARG A 134 -27.36 3.59 -20.79
N GLU A 135 -27.12 4.51 -21.72
CA GLU A 135 -26.27 5.68 -21.48
C GLU A 135 -26.84 6.58 -20.37
N GLU A 136 -28.16 6.79 -20.37
CA GLU A 136 -28.82 7.58 -19.35
C GLU A 136 -28.74 6.94 -17.97
N ILE A 137 -28.93 5.63 -17.86
CA ILE A 137 -28.75 4.88 -16.61
C ILE A 137 -27.31 5.04 -16.08
N HIS A 138 -26.31 5.00 -16.96
CA HIS A 138 -24.91 5.23 -16.56
C HIS A 138 -24.66 6.66 -16.08
N SER A 139 -25.30 7.66 -16.69
CA SER A 139 -25.25 9.05 -16.23
C SER A 139 -25.84 9.19 -14.82
N VAL A 140 -27.02 8.60 -14.58
CA VAL A 140 -27.66 8.62 -13.27
C VAL A 140 -26.84 7.85 -12.22
N ASP A 141 -26.22 6.73 -12.59
CA ASP A 141 -25.30 5.97 -11.72
C ASP A 141 -24.02 6.75 -11.36
N GLU A 142 -23.58 7.66 -12.23
CA GLU A 142 -22.49 8.59 -11.94
C GLU A 142 -22.95 9.69 -10.97
N GLU A 143 -24.11 10.30 -11.21
CA GLU A 143 -24.68 11.31 -10.32
C GLU A 143 -24.95 10.78 -8.90
N LEU A 144 -25.53 9.58 -8.77
CA LEU A 144 -25.72 8.91 -7.47
C LEU A 144 -24.38 8.73 -6.74
N ARG A 145 -23.30 8.42 -7.47
CA ARG A 145 -21.95 8.28 -6.89
C ARG A 145 -21.37 9.62 -6.44
N GLN A 146 -21.62 10.68 -7.21
CA GLN A 146 -21.23 12.04 -6.85
C GLN A 146 -21.99 12.53 -5.60
N LEU A 147 -23.26 12.14 -5.43
CA LEU A 147 -24.04 12.35 -4.22
C LEU A 147 -23.62 11.47 -3.03
N GLY A 148 -22.59 10.65 -3.18
CA GLY A 148 -22.02 9.83 -2.10
C GLY A 148 -22.79 8.54 -1.80
N VAL A 149 -23.69 8.09 -2.68
CA VAL A 149 -24.37 6.81 -2.52
C VAL A 149 -23.35 5.67 -2.63
N ARG A 150 -23.30 4.84 -1.59
CA ARG A 150 -22.38 3.70 -1.49
C ARG A 150 -23.08 2.41 -1.93
N GLY A 151 -22.32 1.52 -2.56
CA GLY A 151 -22.81 0.20 -2.99
C GLY A 151 -22.77 0.02 -4.51
N ARG A 152 -23.09 -1.19 -4.97
CA ARG A 152 -23.17 -1.51 -6.40
C ARG A 152 -24.63 -1.73 -6.78
N LEU A 153 -25.15 -0.87 -7.66
CA LEU A 153 -26.48 -1.05 -8.26
C LEU A 153 -26.37 -2.06 -9.42
N PRO A 154 -27.47 -2.76 -9.77
CA PRO A 154 -27.49 -3.67 -10.92
C PRO A 154 -27.22 -2.88 -12.21
N SER A 155 -26.12 -3.20 -12.90
CA SER A 155 -25.79 -2.53 -14.16
C SER A 155 -26.63 -3.11 -15.31
N PRO A 156 -27.03 -2.28 -16.30
CA PRO A 156 -27.65 -2.76 -17.53
C PRO A 156 -26.72 -3.70 -18.34
N ASP A 157 -25.41 -3.62 -18.14
CA ASP A 157 -24.40 -4.38 -18.89
C ASP A 157 -23.99 -5.69 -18.20
N ASP A 158 -24.41 -5.90 -16.96
CA ASP A 158 -23.99 -7.10 -16.24
C ASP A 158 -24.68 -8.33 -16.87
N PRO A 159 -23.91 -9.28 -17.44
CA PRO A 159 -24.48 -10.57 -17.79
C PRO A 159 -24.86 -11.21 -16.46
N GLY A 160 -26.15 -11.35 -16.16
CA GLY A 160 -26.73 -11.74 -14.86
C GLY A 160 -26.08 -12.98 -14.23
N LYS A 161 -24.87 -12.82 -13.70
CA LYS A 161 -24.02 -13.91 -13.25
C LYS A 161 -24.58 -14.36 -11.93
N ARG A 162 -25.07 -15.60 -11.91
CA ARG A 162 -25.40 -16.27 -10.65
C ARG A 162 -24.16 -16.24 -9.77
N PRO A 163 -24.25 -15.77 -8.51
CA PRO A 163 -23.12 -15.76 -7.60
C PRO A 163 -22.58 -17.20 -7.47
N MET A 164 -21.27 -17.36 -7.69
CA MET A 164 -20.62 -18.65 -7.58
C MET A 164 -20.70 -19.12 -6.12
N LYS A 165 -21.61 -20.06 -5.84
CA LYS A 165 -21.75 -20.68 -4.52
C LYS A 165 -20.61 -21.68 -4.34
N ARG A 166 -19.50 -21.27 -3.73
CA ARG A 166 -18.51 -22.23 -3.23
C ARG A 166 -19.06 -22.90 -1.98
N SER A 167 -19.12 -24.23 -2.01
CA SER A 167 -19.49 -25.02 -0.84
C SER A 167 -18.38 -24.91 0.20
N THR A 168 -18.69 -24.30 1.35
CA THR A 168 -17.82 -24.26 2.53
C THR A 168 -18.08 -25.49 3.42
N LYS A 169 -18.22 -26.68 2.81
CA LYS A 169 -18.45 -27.91 3.57
C LYS A 169 -17.24 -28.15 4.48
N ARG A 170 -17.42 -27.87 5.76
CA ARG A 170 -16.39 -28.08 6.79
C ARG A 170 -16.15 -29.57 6.95
N ARG A 171 -14.88 -29.93 7.14
CA ARG A 171 -14.45 -31.24 7.62
C ARG A 171 -15.17 -31.54 8.93
N GLN A 172 -15.88 -32.67 8.99
CA GLN A 172 -16.62 -33.14 10.17
C GLN A 172 -15.81 -34.15 11.00
N ASP A 173 -14.63 -34.51 10.50
CA ASP A 173 -13.67 -35.46 11.05
C ASP A 173 -12.76 -34.85 12.12
N ALA A 174 -12.78 -33.54 12.33
CA ALA A 174 -11.99 -32.84 13.33
C ALA A 174 -12.88 -32.08 14.32
N PRO A 175 -12.56 -32.09 15.63
CA PRO A 175 -13.25 -31.27 16.60
C PRO A 175 -13.04 -29.78 16.29
N ASP A 176 -14.07 -28.97 16.56
CA ASP A 176 -13.96 -27.52 16.39
C ASP A 176 -12.90 -26.96 17.35
N LEU A 177 -11.89 -26.28 16.78
CA LEU A 177 -10.89 -25.57 17.56
C LEU A 177 -11.56 -24.50 18.45
N PRO A 178 -11.04 -24.23 19.65
CA PRO A 178 -11.57 -23.17 20.50
C PRO A 178 -11.52 -21.83 19.75
N ARG A 179 -12.70 -21.27 19.47
CA ARG A 179 -12.83 -19.99 18.78
C ARG A 179 -12.92 -18.87 19.80
N ARG A 180 -12.14 -17.81 19.62
CA ARG A 180 -12.40 -16.55 20.31
C ARG A 180 -13.77 -16.04 19.86
N ARG A 181 -14.59 -15.57 20.81
CA ARG A 181 -15.84 -14.88 20.50
C ARG A 181 -15.52 -13.67 19.63
N VAL A 182 -16.22 -13.54 18.51
CA VAL A 182 -16.09 -12.38 17.63
C VAL A 182 -16.81 -11.21 18.29
N GLU A 183 -16.06 -10.20 18.71
CA GLU A 183 -16.59 -8.96 19.25
C GLU A 183 -16.78 -7.96 18.11
N LYS A 184 -17.85 -7.15 18.16
CA LYS A 184 -18.12 -6.10 17.16
C LYS A 184 -17.31 -4.83 17.47
N ARG A 185 -15.99 -4.96 17.55
CA ARG A 185 -15.06 -3.83 17.72
C ARG A 185 -13.85 -4.00 16.82
N THR A 186 -13.38 -2.90 16.25
CA THR A 186 -12.14 -2.85 15.47
C THR A 186 -10.97 -2.40 16.34
N VAL A 187 -11.23 -1.62 17.40
CA VAL A 187 -10.19 -1.16 18.32
C VAL A 187 -9.79 -2.26 19.32
N GLY A 188 -8.48 -2.50 19.43
CA GLY A 188 -7.91 -3.46 20.37
C GLY A 188 -8.10 -3.06 21.84
N ARG A 189 -8.03 -4.04 22.76
CA ARG A 189 -8.10 -3.77 24.20
C ARG A 189 -6.92 -2.90 24.65
N GLU A 190 -7.21 -2.00 25.58
CA GLU A 190 -6.21 -1.21 26.30
C GLU A 190 -5.51 -2.02 27.40
N PHE A 191 -4.19 -1.96 27.40
CA PHE A 191 -3.28 -2.54 28.37
C PHE A 191 -2.77 -1.45 29.31
N ALA A 192 -2.74 -1.77 30.61
CA ALA A 192 -2.22 -0.88 31.67
C ALA A 192 -2.78 0.56 31.67
N GLY A 193 -4.00 0.77 31.14
CA GLY A 193 -4.66 2.08 31.14
C GLY A 193 -4.07 3.12 30.18
N ALA A 194 -3.17 2.72 29.27
CA ALA A 194 -2.50 3.65 28.37
C ALA A 194 -2.05 3.04 27.03
N PHE A 195 -1.78 1.73 26.97
CA PHE A 195 -1.14 1.12 25.81
C PHE A 195 -2.11 0.29 24.98
N ARG A 196 -2.02 0.39 23.65
CA ARG A 196 -2.81 -0.45 22.74
C ARG A 196 -1.90 -1.11 21.71
N PRO A 197 -2.21 -2.35 21.29
CA PRO A 197 -1.37 -3.09 20.37
C PRO A 197 -1.34 -2.48 18.96
N SER A 198 -2.22 -1.53 18.66
CA SER A 198 -2.26 -0.76 17.41
C SER A 198 -1.70 0.66 17.54
N MET A 199 -1.14 1.03 18.70
CA MET A 199 -0.48 2.33 18.86
C MET A 199 0.74 2.41 17.98
N PHE A 200 0.88 3.56 17.35
CA PHE A 200 2.08 3.88 16.61
C PHE A 200 2.77 5.05 17.26
N VAL A 201 3.96 4.80 17.78
CA VAL A 201 4.81 5.85 18.30
C VAL A 201 5.74 6.28 17.19
N THR A 202 5.62 7.54 16.78
CA THR A 202 6.59 8.16 15.87
C THR A 202 7.52 9.01 16.72
N LEU A 203 8.78 8.56 16.85
CA LEU A 203 9.85 9.33 17.47
C LEU A 203 10.66 9.98 16.35
N THR A 204 10.53 11.29 16.22
CA THR A 204 11.41 12.07 15.33
C THR A 204 12.62 12.52 16.12
N LEU A 205 13.81 12.11 15.68
CA LEU A 205 15.05 12.71 16.14
C LEU A 205 15.18 14.09 15.52
N ASP A 206 15.67 15.06 16.29
CA ASP A 206 16.02 16.37 15.76
C ASP A 206 17.10 16.24 14.68
N THR A 207 17.11 17.15 13.71
CA THR A 207 18.21 17.23 12.74
C THR A 207 19.47 17.75 13.41
N TYR A 208 20.63 17.19 13.05
CA TYR A 208 21.94 17.73 13.47
C TYR A 208 22.41 18.90 12.59
N GLY A 209 21.73 19.16 11.48
CA GLY A 209 22.13 20.09 10.42
C GLY A 209 22.04 19.46 9.03
N LYS A 210 22.10 20.29 7.97
CA LYS A 210 22.11 19.79 6.59
C LYS A 210 23.45 19.13 6.27
N VAL A 211 23.41 18.00 5.58
CA VAL A 211 24.58 17.25 5.08
C VAL A 211 24.53 17.12 3.55
N ARG A 212 25.71 17.04 2.95
CA ARG A 212 25.91 16.76 1.51
C ARG A 212 25.82 15.25 1.25
N ASP A 213 25.85 14.85 -0.02
CA ASP A 213 25.76 13.45 -0.42
C ASP A 213 26.93 12.58 0.09
N ASP A 214 28.07 13.19 0.40
CA ASP A 214 29.24 12.55 1.01
C ASP A 214 29.17 12.44 2.55
N GLY A 215 28.08 12.93 3.16
CA GLY A 215 27.88 12.94 4.61
C GLY A 215 28.55 14.10 5.34
N THR A 216 29.23 15.01 4.64
CA THR A 216 29.84 16.20 5.26
C THR A 216 28.79 17.28 5.54
N PRO A 217 28.90 18.03 6.65
CA PRO A 217 27.98 19.14 6.92
C PRO A 217 28.06 20.24 5.85
N VAL A 218 26.90 20.77 5.46
CA VAL A 218 26.81 21.91 4.53
C VAL A 218 27.41 23.17 5.16
N ASP A 219 27.13 23.39 6.44
CA ASP A 219 27.71 24.45 7.28
C ASP A 219 28.32 23.80 8.54
N PRO A 220 29.65 23.65 8.58
CA PRO A 220 30.34 23.04 9.72
C PRO A 220 30.19 23.81 11.02
N ASP A 221 30.08 25.14 11.00
CA ASP A 221 30.05 25.94 12.22
C ASP A 221 28.69 25.83 12.95
N SER A 222 27.62 25.51 12.19
CA SER A 222 26.26 25.35 12.71
C SER A 222 25.87 23.91 13.03
N TYR A 223 26.67 22.91 12.63
CA TYR A 223 26.34 21.49 12.77
C TYR A 223 26.54 21.00 14.22
N ASP A 224 25.53 20.34 14.80
CA ASP A 224 25.62 19.82 16.17
C ASP A 224 26.35 18.47 16.22
N TYR A 225 27.67 18.53 16.09
CA TYR A 225 28.55 17.35 16.19
C TYR A 225 28.44 16.64 17.54
N ARG A 226 28.18 17.39 18.62
CA ARG A 226 28.14 16.84 19.96
C ARG A 226 26.92 15.95 20.15
N ARG A 227 25.75 16.41 19.70
CA ARG A 227 24.52 15.62 19.72
C ARG A 227 24.64 14.43 18.76
N ALA A 228 25.11 14.64 17.53
CA ALA A 228 25.32 13.55 16.58
C ALA A 228 26.20 12.43 17.15
N ALA A 229 27.31 12.77 17.81
CA ALA A 229 28.20 11.80 18.43
C ALA A 229 27.55 11.06 19.61
N ARG A 230 26.80 11.77 20.46
CA ARG A 230 26.09 11.17 21.60
C ARG A 230 24.98 10.23 21.14
N ASP A 231 24.20 10.63 20.15
CA ASP A 231 23.12 9.82 19.62
C ASP A 231 23.69 8.57 18.93
N ALA A 232 24.79 8.69 18.19
CA ALA A 232 25.48 7.52 17.61
C ALA A 232 25.90 6.48 18.66
N VAL A 233 26.33 6.92 19.85
CA VAL A 233 26.78 6.01 20.93
C VAL A 233 25.61 5.50 21.78
N HIS A 234 24.63 6.34 22.09
CA HIS A 234 23.62 6.07 23.12
C HIS A 234 22.23 5.75 22.58
N PHE A 235 21.95 5.97 21.29
CA PHE A 235 20.60 5.80 20.74
C PHE A 235 20.03 4.40 20.99
N ALA A 236 20.83 3.34 20.77
CA ALA A 236 20.38 1.98 21.02
C ALA A 236 19.97 1.75 22.48
N SER A 237 20.77 2.24 23.44
CA SER A 237 20.47 2.14 24.87
C SER A 237 19.26 2.97 25.28
N LEU A 238 19.06 4.15 24.66
CA LEU A 238 17.88 4.99 24.91
C LEU A 238 16.60 4.30 24.41
N VAL A 239 16.64 3.70 23.21
CA VAL A 239 15.50 2.96 22.64
C VAL A 239 15.17 1.73 23.47
N ASP A 240 16.18 0.97 23.88
CA ASP A 240 16.01 -0.20 24.75
C ASP A 240 15.40 0.19 26.10
N ARG A 241 15.92 1.25 26.73
CA ARG A 241 15.38 1.74 28.00
C ARG A 241 13.96 2.26 27.86
N TRP A 242 13.62 2.89 26.74
CA TRP A 242 12.27 3.35 26.45
C TRP A 242 11.28 2.20 26.27
N TRP A 243 11.69 1.08 25.67
CA TRP A 243 10.86 -0.12 25.56
C TRP A 243 10.63 -0.84 26.90
N GLN A 244 11.60 -0.74 27.81
CA GLN A 244 11.52 -1.33 29.15
C GLN A 244 10.63 -0.56 30.12
N ASN A 245 10.47 0.75 29.92
CA ASN A 245 9.68 1.65 30.78
C ASN A 245 8.22 1.69 30.33
#